data_AF-A0A1J4JVK0-F1
#
_entry.id   AF-A0A1J4JVK0-F1
#
_cell.length_a   1.000
_cell.length_b   1.000
_cell.length_c   1.000
_cell.angle_alpha   90.00
_cell.angle_beta   90.00
_cell.angle_gamma   90.00
#
_symmetry.space_group_name_H-M   'P 1'
#
loop_
_entity.id
_entity.type
_entity.pdbx_description
1 polymer ?
#
loop_
_entity_poly.entity_id
_entity_poly.type
_entity_poly.pdbx_seq_one_letter_code
_entity_poly.pdbx_strand_id
1 'polypeptide(L)'
;MSTWNVGKYHWEEHSANAWAKTRLNELVNEISIEGWEFSDSSFKSIHAARTIRKAKEIRTFEIIFEVKFKFNGMNGKIEFPDISEDAADFPEEWEALLTFTGTSNDKSAAEKKVVRSAAEKDVIPAYRKAFATWVEEFKAIPSAE
;
A
#
# COMPACT_ATOMS: atom_id res chain seq x y z
N MET A 1 0.76 27.27 -17.27
CA MET A 1 1.61 27.13 -18.48
C MET A 1 3.08 27.03 -18.10
N SER A 2 3.63 25.81 -18.08
CA SER A 2 5.08 25.57 -18.01
C SER A 2 5.74 26.15 -19.26
N THR A 3 6.65 27.11 -19.08
CA THR A 3 7.47 27.71 -20.17
C THR A 3 8.47 26.72 -20.77
N TRP A 4 8.61 25.52 -20.21
CA TRP A 4 9.64 24.53 -20.54
C TRP A 4 9.20 23.44 -21.52
N ASN A 5 7.91 23.33 -21.87
CA ASN A 5 7.41 22.27 -22.76
C ASN A 5 6.52 22.80 -23.88
N VAL A 6 7.03 23.81 -24.59
CA VAL A 6 6.41 24.34 -25.82
C VAL A 6 6.51 23.25 -26.91
N GLY A 7 5.53 22.34 -26.93
CA GLY A 7 5.44 21.23 -27.87
C GLY A 7 5.07 19.87 -27.26
N LYS A 8 5.05 19.70 -25.93
CA LYS A 8 4.82 18.40 -25.25
C LYS A 8 5.79 17.28 -25.68
N TYR A 9 7.02 17.64 -26.06
CA TYR A 9 8.06 16.72 -26.55
C TYR A 9 9.08 16.31 -25.48
N HIS A 10 9.21 17.09 -24.39
CA HIS A 10 10.15 16.80 -23.30
C HIS A 10 9.45 16.12 -22.12
N TRP A 11 10.24 15.32 -21.39
CA TRP A 11 9.79 14.57 -20.23
C TRP A 11 9.59 15.53 -19.06
N GLU A 12 8.35 15.67 -18.60
CA GLU A 12 8.03 16.33 -17.34
C GLU A 12 7.48 15.26 -16.40
N GLU A 13 8.25 14.97 -15.35
CA GLU A 13 7.86 14.09 -14.26
C GLU A 13 7.51 14.93 -13.04
N HIS A 14 6.31 14.72 -12.51
CA HIS A 14 5.83 15.33 -11.29
C HIS A 14 5.73 14.26 -10.21
N SER A 15 6.55 14.36 -9.17
CA SER A 15 6.46 13.50 -8.01
C SER A 15 5.17 13.79 -7.23
N ALA A 16 4.44 12.72 -6.90
CA ALA A 16 3.28 12.73 -6.04
C ALA A 16 3.56 12.11 -4.66
N ASN A 17 4.83 11.83 -4.33
CA ASN A 17 5.24 11.11 -3.12
C ASN A 17 4.71 11.75 -1.82
N ALA A 18 4.70 13.08 -1.74
CA ALA A 18 4.21 13.78 -0.55
C ALA A 18 2.72 13.55 -0.33
N TRP A 19 1.91 13.71 -1.39
CA TRP A 19 0.48 13.41 -1.35
C TRP A 19 0.24 11.92 -1.07
N ALA A 20 0.97 11.04 -1.76
CA ALA A 20 0.87 9.60 -1.62
C ALA A 20 1.09 9.16 -0.17
N LYS A 21 2.18 9.64 0.44
CA LYS A 21 2.52 9.33 1.83
C LYS A 21 1.43 9.80 2.80
N THR A 22 0.96 11.03 2.67
CA THR A 22 -0.10 11.54 3.56
C THR A 22 -1.37 10.69 3.43
N ARG A 23 -1.83 10.48 2.20
CA ARG A 23 -3.10 9.80 1.96
C ARG A 23 -3.07 8.32 2.34
N LEU A 24 -1.97 7.62 2.06
CA LEU A 24 -1.78 6.24 2.49
C LEU A 24 -1.78 6.10 4.02
N ASN A 25 -1.16 7.04 4.74
CA ASN A 25 -1.18 7.02 6.21
C ASN A 25 -2.60 7.24 6.75
N GLU A 26 -3.39 8.14 6.17
CA GLU A 26 -4.80 8.33 6.57
C GLU A 26 -5.59 7.03 6.40
N LEU A 27 -5.56 6.45 5.20
CA LEU A 27 -6.32 5.24 4.88
C LEU A 27 -5.91 4.02 5.72
N VAL A 28 -4.61 3.85 5.99
CA VAL A 28 -4.12 2.76 6.83
C VAL A 28 -4.50 2.96 8.30
N ASN A 29 -4.40 4.18 8.83
CA ASN A 29 -4.72 4.45 10.24
C ASN A 29 -6.23 4.37 10.54
N GLU A 30 -7.08 4.47 9.53
CA GLU A 30 -8.52 4.23 9.65
C GLU A 30 -8.89 2.74 9.77
N ILE A 31 -7.95 1.82 9.48
CA ILE A 31 -8.21 0.38 9.58
C ILE A 31 -8.27 -0.04 11.04
N SER A 32 -9.48 -0.38 11.48
CA SER A 32 -9.74 -1.00 12.78
C SER A 32 -10.52 -2.29 12.58
N ILE A 33 -10.02 -3.39 13.14
CA ILE A 33 -10.63 -4.71 13.05
C ILE A 33 -10.72 -5.27 14.46
N GLU A 34 -11.91 -5.75 14.83
CA GLU A 34 -12.17 -6.24 16.18
C GLU A 34 -11.20 -7.37 16.56
N GLY A 35 -10.59 -7.25 17.75
CA GLY A 35 -9.61 -8.20 18.27
C GLY A 35 -8.18 -8.03 17.75
N TRP A 36 -7.95 -7.17 16.75
CA TRP A 36 -6.62 -6.87 16.21
C TRP A 36 -6.10 -5.53 16.76
N GLU A 37 -4.89 -5.56 17.29
CA GLU A 37 -4.13 -4.36 17.68
C GLU A 37 -3.04 -4.12 16.62
N PHE A 38 -3.12 -3.02 15.87
CA PHE A 38 -2.08 -2.62 14.92
C PHE A 38 -1.16 -1.58 15.52
N SER A 39 0.14 -1.68 15.21
CA SER A 39 1.18 -0.75 15.68
C SER A 39 2.30 -0.65 14.66
N ASP A 40 3.12 0.40 14.76
CA ASP A 40 4.31 0.59 13.91
C ASP A 40 4.04 0.47 12.40
N SER A 41 2.91 0.99 11.91
CA SER A 41 2.64 1.06 10.47
C SER A 41 3.67 1.96 9.79
N SER A 42 4.39 1.42 8.82
CA SER A 42 5.49 2.11 8.15
C SER A 42 5.53 1.82 6.66
N PHE A 43 5.86 2.85 5.89
CA PHE A 43 6.11 2.73 4.46
C PHE A 43 7.62 2.74 4.25
N LYS A 44 8.19 1.59 3.86
CA LYS A 44 9.63 1.43 3.60
C LYS A 44 10.04 2.17 2.33
N SER A 45 9.17 2.14 1.32
CA SER A 45 9.34 2.85 0.07
C SER A 45 7.99 3.36 -0.44
N ILE A 46 7.99 4.57 -1.00
CA ILE A 46 6.86 5.14 -1.72
C ILE A 46 7.41 5.88 -2.94
N HIS A 47 7.11 5.35 -4.11
CA HIS A 47 7.29 6.03 -5.38
C HIS A 47 5.91 6.20 -5.99
N ALA A 48 5.54 7.44 -6.28
CA ALA A 48 4.32 7.79 -6.99
C ALA A 48 4.66 8.95 -7.92
N ALA A 49 4.56 8.73 -9.21
CA ALA A 49 4.96 9.71 -10.21
C ALA A 49 3.90 9.86 -11.29
N ARG A 50 3.86 11.06 -11.86
CA ARG A 50 3.01 11.40 -13.00
C ARG A 50 3.89 11.95 -14.09
N THR A 51 3.84 11.35 -15.26
CA THR A 51 4.70 11.69 -16.39
C THR A 51 3.86 11.97 -17.63
N ILE A 52 4.14 13.08 -18.31
CA ILE A 52 3.49 13.39 -19.60
C ILE A 52 4.42 12.95 -20.72
N ARG A 53 3.96 12.01 -21.56
CA ARG A 53 4.70 11.49 -22.72
C ARG A 53 3.81 11.49 -23.96
N LYS A 54 4.21 12.20 -25.02
CA LYS A 54 3.47 12.27 -26.30
C LYS A 54 1.98 12.61 -26.10
N ALA A 55 1.71 13.62 -25.26
CA ALA A 55 0.37 14.03 -24.84
C ALA A 55 -0.47 12.97 -24.11
N LYS A 56 0.11 11.82 -23.72
CA LYS A 56 -0.50 10.87 -22.81
C LYS A 56 0.08 11.05 -21.41
N GLU A 57 -0.78 11.05 -20.41
CA GLU A 57 -0.34 10.96 -19.02
C GLU A 57 -0.10 9.50 -18.66
N ILE A 58 1.01 9.24 -17.99
CA ILE A 58 1.38 7.94 -17.42
C ILE A 58 1.50 8.15 -15.92
N ARG A 59 0.87 7.27 -15.15
CA ARG A 59 0.97 7.26 -13.69
C ARG A 59 1.65 5.95 -13.30
N THR A 60 2.67 6.04 -12.48
CA THR A 60 3.41 4.88 -11.96
C THR A 60 3.47 4.98 -10.46
N PHE A 61 3.40 3.84 -9.78
CA PHE A 61 3.57 3.80 -8.35
C PHE A 61 4.16 2.47 -7.88
N GLU A 62 4.97 2.54 -6.83
CA GLU A 62 5.54 1.38 -6.17
C GLU A 62 5.59 1.69 -4.67
N ILE A 63 4.93 0.86 -3.88
CA ILE A 63 4.80 1.06 -2.44
C ILE A 63 5.20 -0.23 -1.73
N ILE A 64 6.04 -0.08 -0.71
CA ILE A 64 6.42 -1.15 0.21
C ILE A 64 5.91 -0.78 1.59
N PHE A 65 5.01 -1.59 2.15
CA PHE A 65 4.33 -1.32 3.40
C PHE A 65 4.55 -2.45 4.43
N GLU A 66 4.74 -2.08 5.69
CA GLU A 66 4.86 -3.02 6.80
C GLU A 66 4.05 -2.51 8.00
N VAL A 67 3.34 -3.41 8.69
CA VAL A 67 2.63 -3.13 9.93
C VAL A 67 2.82 -4.26 10.94
N LYS A 68 2.99 -3.92 12.21
CA LYS A 68 3.00 -4.90 13.30
C LYS A 68 1.59 -5.11 13.82
N PHE A 69 1.30 -6.34 14.21
CA PHE A 69 0.02 -6.69 14.79
C PHE A 69 0.18 -7.49 16.07
N LYS A 70 -0.88 -7.44 16.88
CA LYS A 70 -1.11 -8.34 18.00
C LYS A 70 -2.54 -8.87 17.95
N PHE A 71 -2.68 -10.19 18.03
CA PHE A 71 -3.96 -10.90 17.93
C PHE A 71 -3.89 -12.21 18.72
N ASN A 72 -4.89 -12.50 19.56
CA ASN A 72 -4.92 -13.71 20.40
C ASN A 72 -3.61 -13.97 21.18
N GLY A 73 -3.00 -12.91 21.72
CA GLY A 73 -1.72 -12.98 22.44
C GLY A 73 -0.53 -13.39 21.58
N MET A 74 -0.65 -13.33 20.25
CA MET A 74 0.43 -13.51 19.29
C MET A 74 0.81 -12.18 18.66
N ASN A 75 2.10 -11.98 18.49
CA ASN A 75 2.65 -10.80 17.83
C ASN A 75 3.24 -11.21 16.47
N GLY A 76 3.12 -10.32 15.51
CA GLY A 76 3.71 -10.51 14.20
C GLY A 76 3.79 -9.22 13.42
N LYS A 77 4.14 -9.37 12.14
CA LYS A 77 4.12 -8.30 11.15
C LYS A 77 3.46 -8.81 9.86
N ILE A 78 2.79 -7.90 9.18
CA ILE A 78 2.28 -8.08 7.83
C ILE A 78 3.06 -7.12 6.94
N GLU A 79 3.61 -7.64 5.87
CA GLU A 79 4.39 -6.89 4.89
C GLU A 79 3.76 -7.06 3.51
N PHE A 80 3.56 -5.94 2.83
CA PHE A 80 3.17 -5.87 1.43
C PHE A 80 4.42 -5.41 0.66
N PRO A 81 5.17 -6.36 0.08
CA PRO A 81 6.48 -6.07 -0.50
C PRO A 81 6.39 -5.35 -1.85
N ASP A 82 5.24 -5.47 -2.53
CA ASP A 82 5.02 -4.90 -3.85
C ASP A 82 3.55 -4.52 -4.02
N ILE A 83 3.27 -3.22 -3.87
CA ILE A 83 2.00 -2.60 -4.26
C ILE A 83 2.33 -1.67 -5.42
N SER A 84 2.11 -2.16 -6.64
CA SER A 84 2.49 -1.46 -7.87
C SER A 84 1.36 -1.39 -8.89
N GLU A 85 1.56 -0.61 -9.96
CA GLU A 85 0.58 -0.47 -11.03
C GLU A 85 0.23 -1.78 -11.75
N ASP A 86 1.13 -2.75 -11.75
CA ASP A 86 0.99 -4.01 -12.49
C ASP A 86 -0.21 -4.84 -12.01
N ALA A 87 -0.53 -4.76 -10.71
CA ALA A 87 -1.68 -5.42 -10.09
C ALA A 87 -2.76 -4.42 -9.62
N ALA A 88 -2.73 -3.17 -10.10
CA ALA A 88 -3.67 -2.12 -9.69
C ALA A 88 -5.14 -2.48 -9.91
N ASP A 89 -5.42 -3.23 -10.98
CA ASP A 89 -6.79 -3.62 -11.35
C ASP A 89 -7.24 -4.91 -10.64
N PHE A 90 -6.30 -5.62 -9.99
CA PHE A 90 -6.54 -6.84 -9.22
C PHE A 90 -5.87 -6.76 -7.84
N PRO A 91 -6.36 -5.92 -6.90
CA PRO A 91 -5.77 -5.73 -5.57
C PRO A 91 -5.56 -7.02 -4.74
N GLU A 92 -6.31 -8.07 -5.04
CA GLU A 92 -6.17 -9.40 -4.45
C GLU A 92 -4.86 -10.12 -4.83
N GLU A 93 -4.21 -9.69 -5.91
CA GLU A 93 -2.93 -10.24 -6.37
C GLU A 93 -1.74 -9.63 -5.62
N TRP A 94 -1.89 -8.47 -4.98
CA TRP A 94 -0.81 -7.88 -4.16
C TRP A 94 -0.40 -8.82 -3.04
N GLU A 95 0.86 -9.22 -3.03
CA GLU A 95 1.39 -10.17 -2.07
C GLU A 95 1.31 -9.61 -0.63
N ALA A 96 0.97 -10.48 0.31
CA ALA A 96 0.96 -10.18 1.73
C ALA A 96 1.73 -11.26 2.49
N LEU A 97 2.81 -10.86 3.15
CA LEU A 97 3.70 -11.73 3.90
C LEU A 97 3.44 -11.57 5.40
N LEU A 98 2.92 -12.63 6.02
CA LEU A 98 2.68 -12.66 7.47
C LEU A 98 3.80 -13.40 8.20
N THR A 99 4.52 -12.68 9.04
CA THR A 99 5.63 -13.21 9.86
C THR A 99 5.32 -13.08 11.34
N PHE A 100 5.54 -14.13 12.12
CA PHE A 100 5.39 -14.09 13.58
C PHE A 100 6.71 -13.65 14.24
N THR A 101 6.64 -12.92 15.35
CA THR A 101 7.82 -12.34 16.01
C THR A 101 7.91 -12.74 17.49
N GLY A 102 9.12 -12.67 18.05
CA GLY A 102 9.37 -13.03 19.45
C GLY A 102 8.94 -14.46 19.78
N THR A 103 8.34 -14.64 20.96
CA THR A 103 7.83 -15.94 21.45
C THR A 103 6.70 -16.52 20.58
N SER A 104 6.06 -15.69 19.75
CA SER A 104 5.04 -16.18 18.81
C SER A 104 5.65 -16.96 17.66
N ASN A 105 6.95 -16.77 17.39
CA ASN A 105 7.65 -17.56 16.37
C ASN A 105 7.90 -19.02 16.81
N ASP A 106 7.86 -19.31 18.11
CA ASP A 106 8.06 -20.67 18.61
C ASP A 106 6.75 -21.45 18.79
N LYS A 107 5.60 -20.78 18.60
CA LYS A 107 4.28 -21.41 18.65
C LYS A 107 4.08 -22.43 17.53
N SER A 108 3.20 -23.39 17.79
CA SER A 108 2.93 -24.48 16.85
C SER A 108 2.35 -23.97 15.53
N ALA A 109 2.55 -24.74 14.46
CA ALA A 109 1.98 -24.43 13.15
C ALA A 109 0.44 -24.35 13.18
N ALA A 110 -0.21 -25.14 14.05
CA ALA A 110 -1.66 -25.14 14.22
C ALA A 110 -2.16 -23.81 14.81
N GLU A 111 -1.52 -23.29 15.85
CA GLU A 111 -1.86 -21.99 16.44
C GLU A 111 -1.65 -20.85 15.44
N LYS A 112 -0.51 -20.86 14.74
CA LYS A 112 -0.19 -19.87 13.71
C LYS A 112 -1.19 -19.91 12.55
N LYS A 113 -1.69 -21.10 12.19
CA LYS A 113 -2.67 -21.27 11.11
C LYS A 113 -3.97 -20.52 11.41
N VAL A 114 -4.43 -20.55 12.65
CA VAL A 114 -5.65 -19.81 13.05
C VAL A 114 -5.48 -18.31 12.83
N VAL A 115 -4.34 -17.75 13.24
CA VAL A 115 -4.05 -16.32 13.05
C VAL A 115 -3.88 -15.96 11.58
N ARG A 116 -3.19 -16.81 10.79
CA ARG A 116 -3.05 -16.61 9.35
C ARG A 116 -4.40 -16.60 8.64
N SER A 117 -5.24 -17.59 8.91
CA SER A 117 -6.57 -17.67 8.30
C SER A 117 -7.45 -16.48 8.69
N ALA A 118 -7.34 -15.98 9.93
CA ALA A 118 -8.04 -14.76 10.34
C ALA A 118 -7.48 -13.51 9.63
N ALA A 119 -6.15 -13.38 9.50
CA ALA A 119 -5.52 -12.28 8.78
C ALA A 119 -5.90 -12.26 7.29
N GLU A 120 -5.86 -13.42 6.63
CA GLU A 120 -6.23 -13.59 5.21
C GLU A 120 -7.68 -13.24 4.94
N LYS A 121 -8.57 -13.49 5.92
CA LYS A 121 -10.00 -13.24 5.79
C LYS A 121 -10.37 -11.77 6.04
N ASP A 122 -9.81 -11.18 7.10
CA ASP A 122 -10.31 -9.90 7.60
C ASP A 122 -9.29 -8.76 7.42
N VAL A 123 -8.01 -9.02 7.70
CA VAL A 123 -6.96 -7.98 7.75
C VAL A 123 -6.41 -7.65 6.37
N ILE A 124 -5.90 -8.65 5.67
CA ILE A 124 -5.27 -8.48 4.35
C ILE A 124 -6.25 -7.83 3.36
N PRO A 125 -7.53 -8.25 3.28
CA PRO A 125 -8.50 -7.59 2.41
C PRO A 125 -8.78 -6.14 2.79
N ALA A 126 -8.78 -5.79 4.09
CA ALA A 126 -8.97 -4.41 4.52
C ALA A 126 -7.83 -3.49 4.06
N TYR A 127 -6.58 -3.94 4.21
CA TYR A 127 -5.40 -3.21 3.70
C TYR A 127 -5.41 -3.10 2.17
N ARG A 128 -5.71 -4.20 1.45
CA ARG A 128 -5.84 -4.18 -0.01
C ARG A 128 -6.92 -3.20 -0.47
N LYS A 129 -8.06 -3.14 0.23
CA LYS A 129 -9.12 -2.17 -0.06
C LYS A 129 -8.65 -0.73 0.16
N ALA A 130 -7.89 -0.47 1.22
CA ALA A 130 -7.30 0.85 1.46
C ALA A 130 -6.33 1.24 0.32
N PHE A 131 -5.45 0.33 -0.09
CA PHE A 131 -4.54 0.57 -1.22
C PHE A 131 -5.28 0.75 -2.55
N ALA A 132 -6.31 -0.05 -2.82
CA ALA A 132 -7.15 0.11 -4.01
C ALA A 132 -7.86 1.47 -4.01
N THR A 133 -8.38 1.91 -2.87
CA THR A 133 -8.98 3.25 -2.72
C THR A 133 -7.95 4.33 -3.02
N TRP A 134 -6.74 4.20 -2.49
CA TRP A 134 -5.64 5.11 -2.78
C TRP A 134 -5.28 5.14 -4.27
N VAL A 135 -5.24 3.98 -4.94
CA VAL A 135 -4.96 3.87 -6.39
C VAL A 135 -6.02 4.59 -7.21
N GLU A 136 -7.30 4.41 -6.89
CA GLU A 136 -8.40 5.08 -7.60
C GLU A 136 -8.33 6.60 -7.41
N GLU A 137 -8.06 7.07 -6.20
CA GLU A 137 -7.82 8.50 -5.94
C GLU A 137 -6.59 9.00 -6.69
N PHE A 138 -5.51 8.23 -6.70
CA PHE A 138 -4.28 8.56 -7.41
C PHE A 138 -4.49 8.63 -8.92
N LYS A 139 -5.37 7.79 -9.49
CA LYS A 139 -5.84 7.81 -10.89
C LYS A 139 -6.83 8.95 -11.17
N ALA A 140 -7.49 9.50 -10.15
CA ALA A 140 -8.44 10.61 -10.28
C ALA A 140 -7.82 12.01 -10.10
N ILE A 141 -6.59 12.13 -9.58
CA ILE A 141 -5.93 13.45 -9.42
C ILE A 141 -5.93 14.20 -10.76
N PRO A 142 -6.44 15.45 -10.83
CA PRO A 142 -6.47 16.20 -12.07
C PRO A 142 -5.07 16.37 -12.67
N SER A 143 -4.93 16.24 -13.99
CA SER A 143 -3.80 16.78 -14.74
C SER A 143 -3.79 18.28 -14.51
N ALA A 144 -2.79 18.80 -13.80
CA ALA A 144 -2.68 20.25 -13.61
C ALA A 144 -2.67 20.94 -14.98
N GLU A 145 -3.47 22.00 -15.12
CA GLU A 145 -3.61 22.81 -16.34
C GLU A 145 -2.33 23.58 -16.75
#